data_AF-A0A3B8LBA5-F1
#
_entry.id   AF-A0A3B8LBA5-F1
#
_cell.length_a   1.000
_cell.length_b   1.000
_cell.length_c   1.000
_cell.angle_alpha   90.00
_cell.angle_beta   90.00
_cell.angle_gamma   90.00
#
_symmetry.space_group_name_H-M   'P 1'
#
loop_
_entity.id
_entity.type
_entity.pdbx_description
1 polymer ?
#
loop_
_entity_poly.entity_id
_entity_poly.type
_entity_poly.pdbx_seq_one_letter_code
_entity_poly.pdbx_strand_id
1 'polypeptide(L)'
;KCGDGTCDAAQGENCSTCTKDCPCPQNSSCQSGVCNGCLCFPGQLKCEGTKLSLCSADCKSWTLKETCAAGSNCDATKGQCISPCGDGNCDAASNENCQTCAKDCQCAANQLCNGFQCVNACGDGKCNAGENCTTCPQDCACPGGAQCQNGACCTCTPGTIKCDGDALKTCKADCTGWESKQCKSGCQNKQCCACPEGKRRCSGDTVQECTCKEWKQVDKCGTFEKCKSGKCKFSLW
;
A
#
# COMPACT_ATOMS: atom_id res chain seq x y z
N LYS A 1 61.95 -40.77 -0.05
CA LYS A 1 61.51 -40.38 -1.43
C LYS A 1 60.03 -40.69 -1.46
N CYS A 2 59.15 -39.71 -1.74
CA CYS A 2 57.72 -39.97 -1.65
C CYS A 2 57.24 -41.09 -2.60
N GLY A 3 56.47 -42.02 -2.07
CA GLY A 3 55.79 -43.12 -2.76
C GLY A 3 56.34 -44.53 -2.48
N ASP A 4 57.13 -44.73 -1.43
CA ASP A 4 57.66 -46.04 -1.02
C ASP A 4 56.78 -46.77 0.01
N GLY A 5 55.71 -46.13 0.46
CA GLY A 5 54.72 -46.68 1.38
C GLY A 5 55.05 -46.50 2.86
N THR A 6 56.16 -45.81 3.20
CA THR A 6 56.52 -45.46 4.57
C THR A 6 56.62 -43.96 4.73
N CYS A 7 56.09 -43.40 5.82
CA CYS A 7 56.20 -41.97 6.11
C CYS A 7 57.53 -41.66 6.84
N ASP A 8 58.56 -41.24 6.10
CA ASP A 8 59.91 -41.03 6.64
C ASP A 8 60.21 -39.57 7.02
N ALA A 9 59.89 -39.19 8.26
CA ALA A 9 60.14 -37.84 8.77
C ALA A 9 61.64 -37.42 8.71
N ALA A 10 62.57 -38.38 8.89
CA ALA A 10 64.00 -38.12 8.80
C ALA A 10 64.48 -37.74 7.38
N GLN A 11 63.70 -38.09 6.34
CA GLN A 11 63.94 -37.69 4.96
C GLN A 11 63.15 -36.42 4.56
N GLY A 12 62.50 -35.76 5.53
CA GLY A 12 61.69 -34.56 5.29
C GLY A 12 60.28 -34.86 4.76
N GLU A 13 59.81 -36.10 4.86
CA GLU A 13 58.46 -36.47 4.45
C GLU A 13 57.45 -36.11 5.54
N ASN A 14 56.39 -35.45 5.11
CA ASN A 14 55.27 -35.10 5.96
C ASN A 14 54.02 -34.94 5.11
N CYS A 15 52.91 -34.56 5.74
CA CYS A 15 51.63 -34.45 5.05
C CYS A 15 51.57 -33.34 3.97
N SER A 16 52.53 -32.41 3.88
CA SER A 16 52.59 -31.38 2.84
C SER A 16 53.62 -31.68 1.76
N THR A 17 54.68 -32.42 2.08
CA THR A 17 55.75 -32.80 1.15
C THR A 17 55.56 -34.20 0.55
N CYS A 18 54.79 -35.06 1.22
CA CYS A 18 54.48 -36.43 0.80
C CYS A 18 53.12 -36.94 1.32
N THR A 19 52.03 -36.41 0.79
CA THR A 19 50.65 -36.83 1.13
C THR A 19 50.35 -38.30 0.88
N LYS A 20 51.08 -38.96 -0.03
CA LYS A 20 50.84 -40.35 -0.44
C LYS A 20 51.19 -41.34 0.68
N ASP A 21 52.32 -41.12 1.34
CA ASP A 21 52.83 -42.02 2.37
C ASP A 21 52.57 -41.47 3.78
N CYS A 22 52.39 -40.15 3.91
CA CYS A 22 52.02 -39.45 5.15
C CYS A 22 50.60 -38.84 5.11
N PRO A 23 49.52 -39.59 4.79
CA PRO A 23 48.18 -39.05 4.81
C PRO A 23 47.76 -38.73 6.25
N CYS A 24 47.06 -37.62 6.43
CA CYS A 24 46.51 -37.29 7.74
C CYS A 24 45.35 -38.25 8.12
N PRO A 25 45.24 -38.66 9.39
CA PRO A 25 44.15 -39.50 9.88
C PRO A 25 42.79 -38.80 9.76
N GLN A 26 41.69 -39.57 9.87
CA GLN A 26 40.33 -39.02 9.77
C GLN A 26 40.11 -37.86 10.77
N ASN A 27 39.39 -36.83 10.32
CA ASN A 27 39.16 -35.57 11.03
C ASN A 27 40.44 -34.79 11.35
N SER A 28 41.46 -34.84 10.49
CA SER A 28 42.62 -33.94 10.56
C SER A 28 43.03 -33.44 9.18
N SER A 29 43.61 -32.24 9.11
CA SER A 29 44.12 -31.65 7.86
C SER A 29 45.60 -31.32 8.00
N CYS A 30 46.31 -31.35 6.87
CA CYS A 30 47.71 -30.98 6.85
C CYS A 30 47.87 -29.46 6.91
N GLN A 31 48.49 -28.97 7.98
CA GLN A 31 48.78 -27.56 8.18
C GLN A 31 50.27 -27.42 8.48
N SER A 32 50.99 -26.76 7.58
CA SER A 32 52.44 -26.55 7.71
C SER A 32 53.24 -27.85 7.94
N GLY A 33 52.85 -28.94 7.28
CA GLY A 33 53.51 -30.24 7.40
C GLY A 33 53.14 -31.04 8.65
N VAL A 34 52.15 -30.60 9.43
CA VAL A 34 51.65 -31.32 10.61
C VAL A 34 50.15 -31.61 10.46
N CYS A 35 49.74 -32.82 10.82
CA CYS A 35 48.32 -33.18 10.86
C CYS A 35 47.67 -32.62 12.11
N ASN A 36 46.82 -31.61 11.92
CA ASN A 36 46.08 -30.97 12.99
C ASN A 36 44.62 -31.44 12.98
N GLY A 37 44.07 -31.75 14.15
CA GLY A 37 42.66 -32.14 14.28
C GLY A 37 41.72 -31.05 13.76
N CYS A 38 40.69 -31.43 13.03
CA CYS A 38 39.72 -30.56 12.40
C CYS A 38 38.35 -30.70 13.04
N LEU A 39 37.66 -29.58 13.21
CA LEU A 39 36.25 -29.57 13.62
C LEU A 39 35.31 -29.81 12.44
N CYS A 40 35.77 -29.54 11.22
CA CYS A 40 35.02 -29.65 9.98
C CYS A 40 35.97 -29.79 8.79
N PHE A 41 35.47 -30.18 7.62
CA PHE A 41 36.31 -30.22 6.41
C PHE A 41 36.42 -28.82 5.80
N PRO A 42 37.62 -28.29 5.50
CA PRO A 42 37.77 -27.00 4.83
C PRO A 42 36.86 -26.85 3.61
N GLY A 43 36.09 -25.76 3.55
CA GLY A 43 35.14 -25.53 2.46
C GLY A 43 33.78 -26.23 2.63
N GLN A 44 33.60 -27.09 3.63
CA GLN A 44 32.32 -27.72 3.93
C GLN A 44 31.28 -26.67 4.32
N LEU A 45 30.04 -26.90 3.93
CA LEU A 45 28.90 -26.06 4.31
C LEU A 45 28.03 -26.80 5.33
N LYS A 46 27.42 -26.05 6.25
CA LYS A 46 26.39 -26.55 7.16
C LYS A 46 25.29 -25.52 7.34
N CYS A 47 24.11 -26.00 7.71
CA CYS A 47 22.98 -25.17 8.09
C CYS A 47 22.73 -25.26 9.59
N GLU A 48 22.56 -24.10 10.23
CA GLU A 48 22.11 -23.97 11.61
C GLU A 48 20.83 -23.11 11.61
N GLY A 49 19.68 -23.76 11.43
CA GLY A 49 18.43 -23.07 11.14
C GLY A 49 18.51 -22.33 9.80
N THR A 50 18.30 -21.01 9.81
CA THR A 50 18.41 -20.15 8.62
C THR A 50 19.82 -19.67 8.33
N LYS A 51 20.83 -20.09 9.11
CA LYS A 51 22.22 -19.65 8.93
C LYS A 51 23.02 -20.66 8.13
N LEU A 52 23.55 -20.23 6.98
CA LEU A 52 24.50 -20.98 6.20
C LEU A 52 25.92 -20.67 6.67
N SER A 53 26.63 -21.67 7.18
CA SER A 53 28.00 -21.53 7.66
C SER A 53 28.98 -22.30 6.79
N LEU A 54 30.17 -21.74 6.59
CA LEU A 54 31.29 -22.31 5.85
C LEU A 54 32.40 -22.68 6.81
N CYS A 55 32.95 -23.88 6.67
CA CYS A 55 34.13 -24.29 7.42
C CYS A 55 35.34 -23.51 6.90
N SER A 56 36.02 -22.81 7.82
CA SER A 56 37.22 -22.04 7.54
C SER A 56 38.33 -22.92 6.95
N ALA A 57 39.24 -22.32 6.17
CA ALA A 57 40.36 -23.03 5.55
C ALA A 57 41.29 -23.70 6.57
N ASP A 58 41.36 -23.13 7.78
CA ASP A 58 42.09 -23.70 8.91
C ASP A 58 41.38 -24.87 9.59
N CYS A 59 40.18 -25.26 9.14
CA CYS A 59 39.33 -26.29 9.71
C CYS A 59 38.99 -26.16 11.21
N LYS A 60 39.26 -24.99 11.82
CA LYS A 60 39.10 -24.75 13.27
C LYS A 60 37.80 -24.04 13.61
N SER A 61 37.11 -23.46 12.63
CA SER A 61 35.94 -22.64 12.90
C SER A 61 34.92 -22.73 11.77
N TRP A 62 33.67 -22.47 12.15
CA TRP A 62 32.58 -22.22 11.22
C TRP A 62 32.36 -20.72 11.13
N THR A 63 32.44 -20.19 9.91
CA THR A 63 32.21 -18.78 9.63
C THR A 63 30.83 -18.62 8.98
N LEU A 64 30.02 -17.69 9.47
CA LEU A 64 28.73 -17.39 8.87
C LEU A 64 28.95 -16.87 7.43
N LYS A 65 28.43 -17.60 6.45
CA LYS A 65 28.46 -17.20 5.04
C LYS A 65 27.30 -16.27 4.73
N GLU A 66 26.09 -16.63 5.16
CA GLU A 66 24.86 -15.85 4.96
C GLU A 66 23.79 -16.26 5.99
N THR A 67 22.84 -15.36 6.28
CA THR A 67 21.60 -15.70 6.98
C THR A 67 20.43 -15.56 6.01
N CYS A 68 19.66 -16.62 5.82
CA CYS A 68 18.55 -16.65 4.88
C CYS A 68 17.45 -15.66 5.31
N ALA A 69 16.83 -15.02 4.32
CA ALA A 69 15.73 -14.09 4.51
C ALA A 69 14.54 -14.77 5.20
N ALA A 70 13.65 -13.98 5.80
CA ALA A 70 12.43 -14.50 6.42
C ALA A 70 11.62 -15.33 5.40
N GLY A 71 11.30 -16.57 5.77
CA GLY A 71 10.61 -17.53 4.89
C GLY A 71 11.53 -18.39 4.02
N SER A 72 12.82 -18.09 3.92
CA SER A 72 13.79 -18.92 3.18
C SER A 72 14.47 -19.96 4.07
N ASN A 73 14.81 -21.11 3.48
CA ASN A 73 15.50 -22.21 4.13
C ASN A 73 16.98 -22.28 3.70
N CYS A 74 17.83 -22.80 4.59
CA CYS A 74 19.22 -23.06 4.27
C CYS A 74 19.36 -24.45 3.64
N ASP A 75 20.04 -24.55 2.50
CA ASP A 75 20.40 -25.82 1.85
C ASP A 75 21.94 -25.91 1.75
N ALA A 76 22.54 -26.75 2.60
CA ALA A 76 23.99 -26.97 2.61
C ALA A 76 24.49 -27.78 1.39
N THR A 77 23.62 -28.53 0.73
CA THR A 77 23.95 -29.33 -0.47
C THR A 77 24.06 -28.43 -1.69
N LYS A 78 23.12 -27.49 -1.85
CA LYS A 78 23.19 -26.43 -2.88
C LYS A 78 24.12 -25.29 -2.48
N GLY A 79 24.44 -25.18 -1.19
CA GLY A 79 25.32 -24.18 -0.63
C GLY A 79 24.76 -22.76 -0.67
N GLN A 80 23.43 -22.65 -0.63
CA GLN A 80 22.68 -21.41 -0.82
C GLN A 80 21.42 -21.39 0.05
N CYS A 81 20.90 -20.18 0.28
CA CYS A 81 19.55 -20.00 0.78
C CYS A 81 18.55 -20.25 -0.35
N ILE A 82 17.60 -21.14 -0.11
CA ILE A 82 16.49 -21.41 -1.01
C ILE A 82 15.26 -20.68 -0.49
N SER A 83 14.71 -19.79 -1.32
CA SER A 83 13.41 -19.19 -1.07
C SER A 83 12.35 -20.18 -1.57
N PRO A 84 11.36 -20.58 -0.75
CA PRO A 84 10.20 -21.30 -1.28
C PRO A 84 9.45 -20.40 -2.27
N CYS A 85 9.37 -19.09 -2.03
CA CYS A 85 8.75 -18.16 -2.96
C CYS A 85 9.64 -17.86 -4.19
N GLY A 86 9.03 -17.65 -5.36
CA GLY A 86 9.61 -17.00 -6.53
C GLY A 86 9.69 -17.87 -7.79
N ASP A 87 9.17 -19.10 -7.76
CA ASP A 87 9.14 -20.00 -8.91
C ASP A 87 7.86 -19.88 -9.76
N GLY A 88 6.91 -19.04 -9.31
CA GLY A 88 5.63 -18.81 -9.96
C GLY A 88 4.55 -19.84 -9.63
N ASN A 89 4.85 -20.82 -8.77
CA ASN A 89 3.91 -21.79 -8.26
C ASN A 89 3.58 -21.50 -6.79
N CYS A 90 2.38 -21.88 -6.34
CA CYS A 90 2.00 -21.77 -4.94
C CYS A 90 1.98 -23.16 -4.30
N ASP A 91 3.13 -23.59 -3.77
CA ASP A 91 3.32 -24.93 -3.23
C ASP A 91 3.03 -24.99 -1.73
N ALA A 92 1.78 -25.31 -1.38
CA ALA A 92 1.35 -25.45 0.02
C ALA A 92 2.19 -26.46 0.83
N ALA A 93 2.75 -27.49 0.17
CA ALA A 93 3.64 -28.48 0.80
C ALA A 93 4.98 -27.87 1.27
N SER A 94 5.42 -26.78 0.63
CA SER A 94 6.59 -25.99 0.99
C SER A 94 6.27 -24.86 1.98
N ASN A 95 5.05 -24.86 2.54
CA ASN A 95 4.50 -23.83 3.43
C ASN A 95 4.35 -22.45 2.75
N GLU A 96 4.15 -22.46 1.43
CA GLU A 96 3.80 -21.27 0.67
C GLU A 96 2.31 -20.99 0.83
N ASN A 97 2.00 -19.75 1.16
CA ASN A 97 0.64 -19.28 1.25
C ASN A 97 0.57 -17.78 0.95
N CYS A 98 -0.65 -17.26 0.88
CA CYS A 98 -0.91 -15.86 0.52
C CYS A 98 -0.32 -14.82 1.51
N GLN A 99 0.19 -15.23 2.68
CA GLN A 99 0.92 -14.36 3.61
C GLN A 99 2.45 -14.55 3.53
N THR A 100 2.94 -15.78 3.41
CA THR A 100 4.38 -16.10 3.40
C THR A 100 5.01 -15.93 2.02
N CYS A 101 4.25 -16.17 0.96
CA CYS A 101 4.69 -16.10 -0.44
C CYS A 101 3.62 -15.41 -1.30
N ALA A 102 3.21 -14.20 -0.93
CA ALA A 102 2.12 -13.46 -1.59
C ALA A 102 2.31 -13.25 -3.11
N LYS A 103 3.56 -13.32 -3.61
CA LYS A 103 3.86 -13.15 -5.03
C LYS A 103 3.46 -14.38 -5.86
N ASP A 104 3.73 -15.58 -5.36
CA ASP A 104 3.41 -16.82 -6.07
C ASP A 104 2.03 -17.37 -5.64
N CYS A 105 1.65 -17.13 -4.39
CA CYS A 105 0.35 -17.45 -3.81
C CYS A 105 -0.62 -16.25 -3.82
N GLN A 106 -0.54 -15.38 -4.83
CA GLN A 106 -1.45 -14.24 -4.92
C GLN A 106 -2.90 -14.73 -5.08
N CYS A 107 -3.78 -14.31 -4.17
CA CYS A 107 -5.20 -14.64 -4.28
C CYS A 107 -5.80 -14.06 -5.56
N ALA A 108 -6.80 -14.75 -6.11
CA ALA A 108 -7.56 -14.26 -7.25
C ALA A 108 -8.19 -12.89 -6.94
N ALA A 109 -8.53 -12.11 -7.97
CA ALA A 109 -9.03 -10.73 -7.80
C ALA A 109 -10.28 -10.61 -6.90
N ASN A 110 -11.03 -11.70 -6.74
CA ASN A 110 -12.23 -11.80 -5.90
C ASN A 110 -11.99 -12.56 -4.58
N GLN A 111 -10.73 -12.74 -4.18
CA GLN A 111 -10.34 -13.47 -2.97
C GLN A 111 -9.46 -12.60 -2.08
N LEU A 112 -9.66 -12.74 -0.77
CA LEU A 112 -8.84 -12.11 0.25
C LEU A 112 -7.99 -13.17 0.93
N CYS A 113 -6.77 -12.80 1.30
CA CYS A 113 -5.93 -13.65 2.13
C CYS A 113 -6.39 -13.53 3.59
N ASN A 114 -7.06 -14.56 4.09
CA ASN A 114 -7.50 -14.64 5.49
C ASN A 114 -6.89 -15.88 6.13
N GLY A 115 -6.05 -15.70 7.15
CA GLY A 115 -5.44 -16.80 7.91
C GLY A 115 -4.75 -17.83 7.02
N PHE A 116 -3.81 -17.39 6.18
CA PHE A 116 -3.04 -18.23 5.23
C PHE A 116 -3.82 -18.79 4.04
N GLN A 117 -5.11 -18.50 3.88
CA GLN A 117 -5.91 -19.03 2.77
C GLN A 117 -6.55 -17.93 1.94
N CYS A 118 -6.64 -18.16 0.63
CA CYS A 118 -7.46 -17.35 -0.25
C CYS A 118 -8.91 -17.75 -0.09
N VAL A 119 -9.70 -16.88 0.52
CA VAL A 119 -11.14 -17.06 0.71
C VAL A 119 -11.89 -16.13 -0.23
N ASN A 120 -13.04 -16.58 -0.74
CA ASN A 120 -13.89 -15.73 -1.57
C ASN A 120 -14.28 -14.49 -0.77
N ALA A 121 -13.97 -13.33 -1.33
CA ALA A 121 -14.31 -12.02 -0.78
C ALA A 121 -15.68 -11.54 -1.27
N CYS A 122 -16.40 -12.36 -2.04
CA CYS A 122 -17.62 -11.96 -2.73
C CYS A 122 -18.46 -13.16 -3.16
N GLY A 123 -19.78 -12.96 -3.27
CA GLY A 123 -20.76 -13.88 -3.84
C GLY A 123 -21.73 -14.53 -2.85
N ASP A 124 -21.85 -14.04 -1.62
CA ASP A 124 -22.80 -14.55 -0.62
C ASP A 124 -24.10 -13.71 -0.54
N GLY A 125 -24.17 -12.64 -1.33
CA GLY A 125 -25.32 -11.73 -1.42
C GLY A 125 -25.37 -10.71 -0.28
N LYS A 126 -24.33 -10.58 0.53
CA LYS A 126 -24.20 -9.57 1.59
C LYS A 126 -22.88 -8.84 1.43
N CYS A 127 -22.88 -7.54 1.75
CA CYS A 127 -21.65 -6.77 1.85
C CYS A 127 -21.06 -6.91 3.25
N ASN A 128 -20.09 -7.81 3.44
CA ASN A 128 -19.50 -8.15 4.73
C ASN A 128 -18.39 -7.18 5.17
N ALA A 129 -17.94 -7.30 6.43
CA ALA A 129 -16.83 -6.51 6.94
C ALA A 129 -15.52 -6.85 6.21
N GLY A 130 -14.89 -5.86 5.59
CA GLY A 130 -13.69 -6.04 4.73
C GLY A 130 -14.01 -6.07 3.24
N GLU A 131 -15.30 -6.14 2.88
CA GLU A 131 -15.77 -6.00 1.51
C GLU A 131 -16.13 -4.55 1.21
N ASN A 132 -15.96 -4.16 -0.04
CA ASN A 132 -16.40 -2.86 -0.52
C ASN A 132 -16.72 -2.90 -2.01
N CYS A 133 -17.21 -1.79 -2.56
CA CYS A 133 -17.63 -1.72 -3.97
C CYS A 133 -16.48 -1.93 -4.99
N THR A 134 -15.20 -1.94 -4.57
CA THR A 134 -14.05 -2.30 -5.41
C THR A 134 -13.63 -3.76 -5.27
N THR A 135 -13.66 -4.33 -4.06
CA THR A 135 -13.22 -5.70 -3.78
C THR A 135 -14.34 -6.74 -3.95
N CYS A 136 -15.60 -6.31 -3.82
CA CYS A 136 -16.79 -7.11 -4.03
C CYS A 136 -17.93 -6.28 -4.64
N PRO A 137 -17.80 -5.84 -5.91
CA PRO A 137 -18.84 -5.06 -6.57
C PRO A 137 -20.18 -5.82 -6.74
N GLN A 138 -20.16 -7.15 -6.69
CA GLN A 138 -21.38 -7.96 -6.83
C GLN A 138 -22.31 -7.80 -5.62
N ASP A 139 -21.78 -7.88 -4.39
CA ASP A 139 -22.60 -7.84 -3.18
C ASP A 139 -22.57 -6.45 -2.50
N CYS A 140 -21.51 -5.67 -2.73
CA CYS A 140 -21.36 -4.29 -2.28
C CYS A 140 -21.64 -3.26 -3.39
N ALA A 141 -22.47 -3.62 -4.37
CA ALA A 141 -22.86 -2.69 -5.43
C ALA A 141 -23.43 -1.40 -4.85
N CYS A 142 -22.99 -0.26 -5.39
CA CYS A 142 -23.39 1.03 -4.84
C CYS A 142 -24.89 1.30 -5.05
N PRO A 143 -25.62 1.73 -4.01
CA PRO A 143 -27.07 1.98 -4.10
C PRO A 143 -27.39 3.01 -5.20
N GLY A 144 -28.48 2.77 -5.93
CA GLY A 144 -28.93 3.68 -6.98
C GLY A 144 -27.97 3.85 -8.16
N GLY A 145 -27.01 2.93 -8.35
CA GLY A 145 -26.01 3.02 -9.41
C GLY A 145 -24.94 4.09 -9.16
N ALA A 146 -24.77 4.51 -7.92
CA ALA A 146 -23.73 5.46 -7.54
C ALA A 146 -22.33 4.97 -7.94
N GLN A 147 -21.43 5.92 -8.23
CA GLN A 147 -20.07 5.59 -8.62
C GLN A 147 -19.29 5.05 -7.41
N CYS A 148 -18.52 3.98 -7.61
CA CYS A 148 -17.58 3.49 -6.62
C CYS A 148 -16.24 4.22 -6.79
N GLN A 149 -15.77 4.91 -5.75
CA GLN A 149 -14.44 5.54 -5.73
C GLN A 149 -13.71 5.14 -4.44
N ASN A 150 -12.49 4.62 -4.59
CA ASN A 150 -11.63 4.21 -3.46
C ASN A 150 -12.33 3.29 -2.44
N GLY A 151 -13.15 2.35 -2.91
CA GLY A 151 -13.90 1.44 -2.04
C GLY A 151 -15.10 2.07 -1.33
N ALA A 152 -15.50 3.29 -1.67
CA ALA A 152 -16.69 3.94 -1.12
C ALA A 152 -17.67 4.33 -2.22
N CYS A 153 -18.95 4.28 -1.91
CA CYS A 153 -20.01 4.70 -2.82
C CYS A 153 -20.21 6.22 -2.75
N CYS A 154 -20.07 6.88 -3.89
CA CYS A 154 -20.23 8.31 -3.99
C CYS A 154 -21.69 8.74 -3.86
N THR A 155 -21.97 9.63 -2.91
CA THR A 155 -23.31 10.24 -2.75
C THR A 155 -23.47 11.48 -3.63
N CYS A 156 -22.35 12.01 -4.14
CA CYS A 156 -22.29 13.17 -5.01
C CYS A 156 -20.99 13.14 -5.82
N THR A 157 -20.90 13.96 -6.87
CA THR A 157 -19.66 14.12 -7.64
C THR A 157 -18.75 15.13 -6.94
N PRO A 158 -17.50 14.78 -6.58
CA PRO A 158 -16.55 15.69 -5.91
C PRO A 158 -16.47 17.08 -6.52
N GLY A 159 -16.49 18.12 -5.67
CA GLY A 159 -16.39 19.52 -6.10
C GLY A 159 -17.65 20.08 -6.75
N THR A 160 -18.69 19.27 -7.00
CA THR A 160 -19.98 19.83 -7.43
C THR A 160 -20.60 20.69 -6.35
N ILE A 161 -21.32 21.72 -6.76
CA ILE A 161 -21.95 22.69 -5.87
C ILE A 161 -23.45 22.67 -6.11
N LYS A 162 -24.23 22.70 -5.03
CA LYS A 162 -25.68 22.87 -5.04
C LYS A 162 -26.13 23.87 -3.98
N CYS A 163 -27.33 24.41 -4.15
CA CYS A 163 -28.02 25.11 -3.09
C CYS A 163 -29.00 24.13 -2.41
N ASP A 164 -29.08 24.20 -1.09
CA ASP A 164 -30.05 23.50 -0.28
C ASP A 164 -30.64 24.50 0.72
N GLY A 165 -31.77 25.10 0.35
CA GLY A 165 -32.26 26.33 0.97
C GLY A 165 -31.24 27.47 0.85
N ASP A 166 -30.94 28.12 1.98
CA ASP A 166 -29.94 29.20 2.05
C ASP A 166 -28.50 28.70 2.24
N ALA A 167 -28.28 27.39 2.24
CA ALA A 167 -26.95 26.81 2.35
C ALA A 167 -26.35 26.50 0.96
N LEU A 168 -25.11 26.95 0.76
CA LEU A 168 -24.27 26.52 -0.35
C LEU A 168 -23.58 25.22 0.06
N LYS A 169 -23.87 24.15 -0.67
CA LYS A 169 -23.30 22.83 -0.42
C LYS A 169 -22.30 22.45 -1.50
N THR A 170 -21.10 22.04 -1.07
CA THR A 170 -20.04 21.54 -1.95
C THR A 170 -19.79 20.07 -1.65
N CYS A 171 -19.79 19.22 -2.67
CA CYS A 171 -19.49 17.81 -2.49
C CYS A 171 -18.02 17.66 -2.10
N LYS A 172 -17.76 16.92 -1.02
CA LYS A 172 -16.41 16.65 -0.52
C LYS A 172 -15.55 15.96 -1.58
N ALA A 173 -14.24 16.14 -1.48
CA ALA A 173 -13.28 15.46 -2.35
C ALA A 173 -13.40 13.92 -2.28
N ASP A 174 -13.79 13.39 -1.12
CA ASP A 174 -13.99 11.95 -0.88
C ASP A 174 -15.35 11.42 -1.37
N CYS A 175 -16.19 12.26 -1.99
CA CYS A 175 -17.53 11.95 -2.49
C CYS A 175 -18.55 11.38 -1.46
N THR A 176 -18.20 11.35 -0.17
CA THR A 176 -19.03 10.73 0.88
C THR A 176 -20.15 11.64 1.38
N GLY A 177 -20.08 12.93 1.09
CA GLY A 177 -21.12 13.87 1.50
C GLY A 177 -20.85 15.31 1.10
N TRP A 178 -21.62 16.22 1.69
CA TRP A 178 -21.62 17.64 1.36
C TRP A 178 -21.08 18.47 2.52
N GLU A 179 -20.11 19.33 2.25
CA GLU A 179 -19.76 20.45 3.12
C GLU A 179 -20.77 21.57 2.93
N SER A 180 -21.12 22.28 4.01
CA SER A 180 -22.21 23.26 4.02
C SER A 180 -21.71 24.62 4.49
N LYS A 181 -22.00 25.66 3.71
CA LYS A 181 -21.74 27.06 4.04
C LYS A 181 -23.04 27.84 4.03
N GLN A 182 -23.40 28.44 5.17
CA GLN A 182 -24.62 29.24 5.27
C GLN A 182 -24.46 30.57 4.54
N CYS A 183 -25.36 30.87 3.61
CA CYS A 183 -25.37 32.14 2.89
C CYS A 183 -26.27 33.15 3.63
N LYS A 184 -25.71 34.31 3.97
CA LYS A 184 -26.41 35.36 4.71
C LYS A 184 -27.63 35.92 3.98
N SER A 185 -27.61 35.92 2.65
CA SER A 185 -28.68 36.48 1.82
C SER A 185 -29.23 35.48 0.81
N GLY A 186 -29.15 34.19 1.16
CA GLY A 186 -29.64 33.08 0.33
C GLY A 186 -28.60 32.50 -0.62
N CYS A 187 -28.92 31.33 -1.16
CA CYS A 187 -28.11 30.60 -2.14
C CYS A 187 -28.89 30.50 -3.45
N GLN A 188 -28.30 31.00 -4.54
CA GLN A 188 -28.89 30.90 -5.88
C GLN A 188 -27.78 30.62 -6.90
N ASN A 189 -28.09 29.90 -7.98
CA ASN A 189 -27.15 29.63 -9.06
C ASN A 189 -25.79 29.09 -8.58
N LYS A 190 -25.80 28.19 -7.58
CA LYS A 190 -24.59 27.57 -7.00
C LYS A 190 -23.62 28.59 -6.38
N GLN A 191 -24.11 29.70 -5.84
CA GLN A 191 -23.32 30.69 -5.11
C GLN A 191 -24.12 31.34 -3.98
N CYS A 192 -23.42 31.87 -2.97
CA CYS A 192 -24.05 32.72 -1.97
C CYS A 192 -24.32 34.12 -2.55
N CYS A 193 -25.51 34.65 -2.27
CA CYS A 193 -25.89 35.97 -2.73
C CYS A 193 -25.33 37.08 -1.83
N ALA A 194 -24.97 38.21 -2.44
CA ALA A 194 -24.58 39.45 -1.76
C ALA A 194 -25.80 40.21 -1.21
N CYS A 195 -26.98 39.97 -1.77
CA CYS A 195 -28.27 40.50 -1.36
C CYS A 195 -29.38 39.47 -1.61
N PRO A 196 -30.55 39.57 -0.95
CA PRO A 196 -31.61 38.58 -1.16
C PRO A 196 -32.23 38.75 -2.55
N GLU A 197 -32.20 37.68 -3.34
CA GLU A 197 -32.66 37.67 -4.74
C GLU A 197 -34.06 38.26 -4.91
N GLY A 198 -34.25 39.10 -5.93
CA GLY A 198 -35.54 39.71 -6.27
C GLY A 198 -36.05 40.74 -5.25
N LYS A 199 -35.34 40.98 -4.13
CA LYS A 199 -35.69 42.10 -3.26
C LYS A 199 -35.42 43.41 -3.97
N ARG A 200 -36.28 44.40 -3.70
CA ARG A 200 -36.14 45.77 -4.20
C ARG A 200 -35.73 46.72 -3.09
N ARG A 201 -34.91 47.71 -3.44
CA ARG A 201 -34.52 48.82 -2.57
C ARG A 201 -34.53 50.14 -3.34
N CYS A 202 -34.42 51.24 -2.60
CA CYS A 202 -34.22 52.56 -3.16
C CYS A 202 -32.75 52.98 -3.07
N SER A 203 -32.24 53.60 -4.12
CA SER A 203 -30.96 54.29 -4.14
C SER A 203 -31.15 55.65 -4.81
N GLY A 204 -31.27 56.70 -4.00
CA GLY A 204 -31.79 57.99 -4.46
C GLY A 204 -33.19 57.85 -5.05
N ASP A 205 -33.39 58.42 -6.24
CA ASP A 205 -34.66 58.34 -6.99
C ASP A 205 -34.77 57.11 -7.90
N THR A 206 -33.93 56.10 -7.70
CA THR A 206 -33.96 54.85 -8.49
C THR A 206 -34.42 53.66 -7.67
N VAL A 207 -35.21 52.79 -8.29
CA VAL A 207 -35.54 51.47 -7.76
C VAL A 207 -34.49 50.49 -8.27
N GLN A 208 -33.86 49.77 -7.34
CA GLN A 208 -32.94 48.68 -7.65
C GLN A 208 -33.55 47.35 -7.21
N GLU A 209 -33.28 46.29 -7.98
CA GLU A 209 -33.62 44.91 -7.67
C GLU A 209 -32.34 44.08 -7.57
N CYS A 210 -32.27 43.19 -6.59
CA CYS A 210 -31.11 42.32 -6.38
C CYS A 210 -31.11 41.16 -7.39
N THR A 211 -29.99 40.97 -8.08
CA THR A 211 -29.71 39.85 -9.01
C THR A 211 -28.79 38.78 -8.38
N CYS A 212 -28.81 38.69 -7.04
CA CYS A 212 -28.00 37.84 -6.17
C CYS A 212 -26.53 38.27 -6.13
N LYS A 213 -25.97 38.71 -7.26
CA LYS A 213 -24.61 39.26 -7.35
C LYS A 213 -24.57 40.72 -6.92
N GLU A 214 -25.53 41.51 -7.36
CA GLU A 214 -25.53 42.95 -7.15
C GLU A 214 -26.95 43.55 -7.19
N TRP A 215 -27.04 44.83 -6.82
CA TRP A 215 -28.26 45.61 -6.96
C TRP A 215 -28.29 46.29 -8.32
N LYS A 216 -29.18 45.87 -9.20
CA LYS A 216 -29.32 46.42 -10.54
C LYS A 216 -30.48 47.40 -10.59
N GLN A 217 -30.31 48.56 -11.20
CA GLN A 217 -31.40 49.50 -11.42
C GLN A 217 -32.46 48.88 -12.34
N VAL A 218 -33.71 48.91 -11.91
CA VAL A 218 -34.86 48.42 -12.68
C VAL A 218 -35.86 49.53 -13.01
N ASP A 219 -35.81 50.65 -12.29
CA ASP A 219 -36.69 51.80 -12.53
C ASP A 219 -36.07 53.12 -12.06
N LYS A 220 -36.55 54.25 -12.61
CA LYS A 220 -36.19 55.61 -12.18
C LYS A 220 -37.47 56.42 -11.98
N CYS A 221 -37.66 56.92 -10.77
CA CYS A 221 -38.86 57.64 -10.41
C CYS A 221 -38.96 58.98 -11.16
N GLY A 222 -40.19 59.31 -11.57
CA GLY A 222 -40.48 60.54 -12.28
C GLY A 222 -40.33 61.79 -11.41
N THR A 223 -40.45 62.97 -12.02
CA THR A 223 -40.17 64.27 -11.39
C THR A 223 -40.98 64.56 -10.12
N PHE A 224 -42.14 63.94 -9.93
CA PHE A 224 -43.01 64.10 -8.75
C PHE A 224 -43.11 62.85 -7.87
N GLU A 225 -42.32 61.83 -8.19
CA GLU A 225 -42.29 60.56 -7.49
C GLU A 225 -40.98 60.43 -6.71
N LYS A 226 -41.05 59.88 -5.51
CA LYS A 226 -39.86 59.51 -4.74
C LYS A 226 -39.79 58.00 -4.61
N CYS A 227 -38.59 57.45 -4.67
CA CYS A 227 -38.41 56.04 -4.36
C CYS A 227 -38.63 55.81 -2.87
N LYS A 228 -39.63 55.02 -2.50
CA LYS A 228 -39.91 54.64 -1.11
C LYS A 228 -40.25 53.16 -1.01
N SER A 229 -39.47 52.43 -0.21
CA SER A 229 -39.63 50.99 0.01
C SER A 229 -39.54 50.16 -1.29
N GLY A 230 -38.61 50.50 -2.18
CA GLY A 230 -38.37 49.77 -3.43
C GLY A 230 -39.44 49.97 -4.51
N LYS A 231 -40.17 51.10 -4.46
CA LYS A 231 -41.18 51.49 -5.45
C LYS A 231 -41.19 53.00 -5.64
N CYS A 232 -41.49 53.47 -6.84
CA CYS A 232 -41.81 54.88 -7.09
C CYS A 232 -43.20 55.20 -6.56
N LYS A 233 -43.28 56.25 -5.75
CA LYS A 233 -44.54 56.71 -5.15
C LYS A 233 -44.63 58.23 -5.29
N PHE A 234 -45.78 58.72 -5.73
CA PHE A 234 -46.08 60.15 -5.67
C PHE A 234 -45.98 60.66 -4.23
N SER A 235 -45.32 61.79 -4.06
CA SER A 235 -45.39 62.52 -2.79
C SER A 235 -46.73 63.24 -2.72
N LEU A 236 -47.74 62.57 -2.17
CA LEU A 236 -48.94 63.26 -1.69
C LEU A 236 -48.51 64.09 -0.49
N TRP A 237 -48.76 65.40 -0.56
CA TRP A 237 -48.55 66.35 0.53
C TRP A 237 -49.33 65.94 1.78
#